data_AF-A0A9X0JII2-F1
#
_entry.id   AF-A0A9X0JII2-F1
#
_cell.length_a   1.000
_cell.length_b   1.000
_cell.length_c   1.000
_cell.angle_alpha   90.00
_cell.angle_beta   90.00
_cell.angle_gamma   90.00
#
_symmetry.space_group_name_H-M   'P 1'
#
loop_
_entity.id
_entity.type
_entity.pdbx_description
1 polymer ?
#
loop_
_entity_poly.entity_id
_entity_poly.type
_entity_poly.pdbx_seq_one_letter_code
_entity_poly.pdbx_strand_id
1 'polypeptide(L)'
;MAMKWIKVVLIAILSGFGAPPLVGLFLYQGEPLQPIVCALFTALGLGAGAFASRYISWGWAVGGFAGLLLGLFGPMPLMFVFPDARYEAVLPWLVCSAVVGMLVAGYLTDKVFISRWP
;
A
#
# COMPACT_ATOMS: atom_id res chain seq x y z
N MET A 1 23.16 12.08 -2.84
CA MET A 1 23.18 10.61 -3.06
C MET A 1 22.36 9.84 -2.02
N ALA A 2 22.46 10.14 -0.72
CA ALA A 2 21.72 9.46 0.36
C ALA A 2 20.18 9.44 0.16
N MET A 3 19.57 10.55 -0.27
CA MET A 3 18.11 10.61 -0.53
C MET A 3 17.61 9.62 -1.58
N LYS A 4 18.43 9.24 -2.56
CA LYS A 4 18.02 8.25 -3.57
C LYS A 4 17.89 6.86 -2.95
N TRP A 5 18.82 6.49 -2.06
CA TRP A 5 18.81 5.18 -1.39
C TRP A 5 17.67 5.04 -0.38
N ILE A 6 17.36 6.11 0.36
CA ILE A 6 16.24 6.11 1.32
C ILE A 6 14.92 5.80 0.61
N LYS A 7 14.68 6.41 -0.55
CA LYS A 7 13.49 6.14 -1.37
C LYS A 7 13.40 4.69 -1.83
N VAL A 8 14.52 4.14 -2.30
CA VAL A 8 14.60 2.75 -2.78
C VAL A 8 14.25 1.80 -1.64
N VAL A 9 14.85 2.00 -0.45
CA VAL A 9 14.61 1.18 0.73
C VAL A 9 13.16 1.29 1.20
N LEU A 10 12.61 2.51 1.29
CA LEU A 10 11.22 2.73 1.70
C LEU A 10 10.22 2.01 0.78
N ILE A 11 10.35 2.23 -0.53
CA ILE A 11 9.43 1.62 -1.51
C ILE A 11 9.58 0.10 -1.51
N ALA A 12 10.81 -0.41 -1.44
CA ALA A 12 11.06 -1.84 -1.35
C ALA A 12 10.40 -2.46 -0.10
N ILE A 13 10.63 -1.89 1.08
CA ILE A 13 10.02 -2.37 2.34
C ILE A 13 8.49 -2.34 2.24
N LEU A 14 7.91 -1.25 1.74
CA LEU A 14 6.46 -1.12 1.63
C LEU A 14 5.84 -2.16 0.68
N SER A 15 6.43 -2.39 -0.49
CA SER A 15 5.94 -3.41 -1.41
C SER A 15 6.21 -4.82 -0.91
N GLY A 16 7.35 -5.06 -0.26
CA GLY A 16 7.73 -6.33 0.33
C GLY A 16 6.77 -6.77 1.42
N PHE A 17 6.57 -5.94 2.44
CA PHE A 17 5.68 -6.26 3.56
C PHE A 17 4.19 -6.08 3.23
N GLY A 18 3.87 -5.28 2.20
CA GLY A 18 2.50 -5.10 1.71
C GLY A 18 2.00 -6.25 0.81
N ALA A 19 2.89 -6.94 0.10
CA ALA A 19 2.49 -7.99 -0.83
C ALA A 19 1.84 -9.22 -0.16
N PRO A 20 2.39 -9.83 0.90
CA PRO A 20 1.78 -10.99 1.56
C PRO A 20 0.36 -10.75 2.09
N PRO A 21 0.04 -9.65 2.81
CA PRO A 21 -1.33 -9.40 3.25
C PRO A 21 -2.27 -9.13 2.07
N LEU A 22 -1.83 -8.45 1.00
CA LEU A 22 -2.65 -8.28 -0.20
C LEU A 22 -2.96 -9.61 -0.88
N VAL A 23 -1.96 -10.47 -1.09
CA VAL A 23 -2.16 -11.81 -1.64
C VAL A 23 -3.05 -12.64 -0.73
N GLY A 24 -2.87 -12.51 0.59
CA GLY A 24 -3.74 -13.11 1.59
C GLY A 24 -5.18 -12.69 1.39
N LEU A 25 -5.46 -11.40 1.24
CA LEU A 25 -6.81 -10.88 1.01
C LEU A 25 -7.46 -11.45 -0.27
N PHE A 26 -6.71 -11.63 -1.36
CA PHE A 26 -7.25 -12.12 -2.64
C PHE A 26 -7.35 -13.64 -2.74
N LEU A 27 -6.47 -14.37 -2.07
CA LEU A 27 -6.39 -15.83 -2.12
C LEU A 27 -6.88 -16.50 -0.83
N TYR A 28 -7.47 -15.76 0.10
CA TYR A 28 -7.96 -16.32 1.36
C TYR A 28 -9.07 -17.34 1.09
N GLN A 29 -8.80 -18.60 1.43
CA GLN A 29 -9.78 -19.70 1.37
C GLN A 29 -10.07 -20.28 2.77
N GLY A 30 -9.92 -19.48 3.82
CA GLY A 30 -10.10 -19.93 5.21
C GLY A 30 -8.84 -20.52 5.86
N GLU A 31 -7.83 -20.85 5.07
CA GLU A 31 -6.51 -21.30 5.54
C GLU A 31 -5.50 -20.13 5.50
N PRO A 32 -4.64 -19.98 6.52
CA PRO A 32 -3.56 -19.00 6.48
C PRO A 32 -2.55 -19.33 5.38
N LEU A 33 -2.00 -18.30 4.75
CA LEU A 33 -0.91 -18.46 3.77
C LEU A 33 0.29 -19.18 4.42
N GLN A 34 0.81 -20.20 3.73
CA GLN A 34 1.98 -20.92 4.20
C GLN A 34 3.17 -19.97 4.35
N PRO A 35 4.01 -20.14 5.40
CA PRO A 35 5.15 -19.24 5.67
C PRO A 35 6.10 -19.08 4.47
N ILE A 36 6.30 -20.16 3.70
CA ILE A 36 7.16 -20.15 2.52
C ILE A 36 6.60 -19.28 1.39
N VAL A 37 5.27 -19.28 1.22
CA VAL A 37 4.57 -18.45 0.23
C VAL A 37 4.65 -16.98 0.65
N CYS A 38 4.44 -16.68 1.93
CA CYS A 38 4.65 -15.35 2.48
C CYS A 38 6.08 -14.84 2.25
N ALA A 39 7.09 -15.67 2.49
CA ALA A 39 8.49 -15.31 2.27
C ALA A 39 8.79 -15.02 0.79
N LEU A 40 8.24 -15.83 -0.13
CA LEU A 40 8.38 -15.63 -1.58
C LEU A 40 7.75 -14.31 -2.03
N PHE A 41 6.50 -14.03 -1.64
CA PHE A 41 5.84 -12.77 -1.99
C PHE A 41 6.52 -11.56 -1.35
N THR A 42 7.10 -11.71 -0.16
CA THR A 42 7.90 -10.66 0.47
C THR A 42 9.15 -10.38 -0.36
N ALA A 43 9.91 -11.41 -0.73
CA ALA A 43 11.13 -11.27 -1.53
C ALA A 43 10.85 -10.67 -2.91
N LEU A 44 9.81 -11.14 -3.58
CA LEU A 44 9.35 -10.59 -4.87
C LEU A 44 8.89 -9.14 -4.72
N GLY A 45 8.13 -8.83 -3.67
CA GLY A 45 7.68 -7.49 -3.35
C GLY A 45 8.85 -6.53 -3.09
N LEU A 46 9.85 -6.94 -2.31
CA LEU A 46 11.06 -6.16 -2.04
C LEU A 46 11.80 -5.85 -3.36
N GLY A 47 12.01 -6.86 -4.21
CA GLY A 47 12.70 -6.71 -5.49
C GLY A 47 11.93 -5.82 -6.47
N ALA A 48 10.62 -6.05 -6.61
CA ALA A 48 9.74 -5.27 -7.47
C ALA A 48 9.66 -3.81 -7.01
N GLY A 49 9.58 -3.55 -5.70
CA GLY A 49 9.58 -2.19 -5.16
C GLY A 49 10.90 -1.47 -5.35
N ALA A 50 12.01 -2.16 -5.12
CA ALA A 50 13.34 -1.60 -5.38
C ALA A 50 13.51 -1.21 -6.86
N PHE A 51 13.02 -2.05 -7.79
CA PHE A 51 13.01 -1.73 -9.21
C PHE A 51 12.07 -0.56 -9.54
N ALA A 52 10.83 -0.61 -9.07
CA ALA A 52 9.79 0.41 -9.32
C ALA A 52 10.15 1.78 -8.73
N SER A 53 10.94 1.83 -7.66
CA SER A 53 11.37 3.06 -7.00
C SER A 53 12.09 4.04 -7.94
N ARG A 54 12.64 3.56 -9.06
CA ARG A 54 13.28 4.39 -10.09
C ARG A 54 12.28 5.23 -10.87
N TYR A 55 11.03 4.78 -10.98
CA TYR A 55 9.98 5.39 -11.80
C TYR A 55 8.93 6.15 -10.99
N ILE A 56 8.82 5.88 -9.68
CA ILE A 56 7.84 6.53 -8.79
C ILE A 56 8.39 7.86 -8.30
N SER A 57 7.68 8.98 -8.36
CA SER A 57 8.16 10.24 -7.76
C SER A 57 8.08 10.21 -6.22
N TRP A 58 8.76 11.12 -5.52
CA TRP A 58 8.59 11.25 -4.06
C TRP A 58 7.15 11.61 -3.67
N GLY A 59 6.47 12.42 -4.47
CA GLY A 59 5.07 12.75 -4.26
C GLY A 59 4.17 11.53 -4.37
N TRP A 60 4.38 10.68 -5.38
CA TRP A 60 3.65 9.42 -5.52
C TRP A 60 3.97 8.41 -4.41
N ALA A 61 5.22 8.36 -3.93
CA ALA A 61 5.59 7.48 -2.83
C ALA A 61 4.91 7.89 -1.51
N VAL A 62 4.98 9.17 -1.14
CA VAL A 62 4.38 9.69 0.10
C VAL A 62 2.86 9.68 0.03
N GLY A 63 2.29 10.17 -1.08
CA GLY A 63 0.84 10.19 -1.28
C GLY A 63 0.27 8.78 -1.40
N GLY A 64 0.97 7.87 -2.07
CA GLY A 64 0.56 6.48 -2.15
C GLY A 64 0.53 5.79 -0.78
N PHE A 65 1.54 6.05 0.05
CA PHE A 65 1.58 5.53 1.42
C PHE A 65 0.49 6.14 2.31
N ALA A 66 0.30 7.45 2.27
CA ALA A 66 -0.76 8.13 3.01
C ALA A 66 -2.15 7.66 2.57
N GLY A 67 -2.36 7.46 1.27
CA GLY A 67 -3.59 6.95 0.68
C GLY A 67 -3.87 5.50 1.08
N LEU A 68 -2.84 4.64 1.13
CA LEU A 68 -2.95 3.28 1.62
C LEU A 68 -3.32 3.25 3.11
N LEU A 69 -2.69 4.08 3.95
CA LEU A 69 -3.03 4.19 5.37
C LEU A 69 -4.48 4.67 5.56
N LEU A 70 -4.89 5.75 4.88
CA LEU A 70 -6.28 6.22 4.92
C LEU A 70 -7.26 5.16 4.40
N GLY A 71 -6.87 4.41 3.36
CA GLY A 71 -7.65 3.34 2.80
C GLY A 71 -7.85 2.17 3.76
N LEU A 72 -6.80 1.75 4.48
CA LEU A 72 -6.84 0.66 5.45
C LEU A 72 -7.51 1.04 6.77
N PHE A 73 -7.20 2.25 7.28
CA PHE A 73 -7.62 2.66 8.62
C PHE A 73 -8.88 3.54 8.61
N GLY A 74 -9.17 4.24 7.52
CA GLY A 74 -10.38 5.06 7.37
C GLY A 74 -11.70 4.28 7.52
N PRO A 75 -11.77 3.00 7.11
CA PRO A 75 -12.95 2.16 7.34
C PRO A 75 -13.03 1.53 8.73
N MET A 76 -11.96 1.52 9.54
CA MET A 76 -12.03 0.96 10.91
C MET A 76 -13.09 1.65 11.78
N PRO A 77 -13.23 2.99 11.78
CA PRO A 77 -14.36 3.67 12.43
C PRO A 77 -15.74 3.16 11.99
N LEU A 78 -15.90 2.76 10.72
CA LEU A 78 -17.19 2.27 10.21
C LEU A 78 -17.54 0.89 10.78
N MET A 79 -16.55 0.08 11.17
CA MET A 79 -16.80 -1.19 11.86
C MET A 79 -17.41 -0.99 13.26
N PHE A 80 -17.16 0.15 13.92
CA PHE A 80 -17.83 0.49 15.18
C PHE A 80 -19.29 0.93 14.96
N VAL A 81 -19.62 1.47 13.79
CA VAL A 81 -20.98 1.94 13.45
C VAL A 81 -21.84 0.80 12.92
N PHE A 82 -21.24 -0.17 12.23
CA PHE A 82 -21.92 -1.32 11.63
C PHE A 82 -21.33 -2.65 12.13
N PRO A 83 -21.59 -3.03 13.40
CA PRO A 83 -20.98 -4.22 14.01
C PRO A 83 -21.43 -5.54 13.36
N ASP A 84 -22.59 -5.56 12.69
CA ASP A 84 -23.12 -6.74 12.00
C ASP A 84 -22.49 -6.97 10.62
N ALA A 85 -21.70 -6.01 10.12
CA ALA A 85 -21.06 -6.13 8.82
C ALA A 85 -19.92 -7.16 8.89
N ARG A 86 -20.08 -8.27 8.17
CA ARG A 86 -19.03 -9.27 7.99
C ARG A 86 -17.81 -8.62 7.33
N TYR A 87 -16.62 -8.95 7.84
CA TYR A 87 -15.32 -8.46 7.33
C TYR A 87 -15.21 -8.59 5.80
N GLU A 88 -15.68 -9.71 5.26
CA GLU A 88 -15.69 -10.04 3.83
C GLU A 88 -16.50 -9.04 2.99
N ALA A 89 -17.58 -8.47 3.55
CA ALA A 89 -18.41 -7.48 2.87
C ALA A 89 -17.74 -6.09 2.83
N VAL A 90 -16.82 -5.81 3.76
CA VAL A 90 -16.11 -4.53 3.88
C VAL A 90 -14.80 -4.54 3.09
N LEU A 91 -14.25 -5.72 2.81
CA LEU A 91 -13.00 -5.90 2.06
C LEU A 91 -12.95 -5.14 0.71
N PRO A 92 -13.97 -5.25 -0.17
CA PRO A 92 -13.94 -4.57 -1.45
C PRO A 92 -13.92 -3.05 -1.29
N TRP A 93 -14.65 -2.54 -0.29
CA TRP A 93 -14.68 -1.11 0.04
C TRP A 93 -13.32 -0.62 0.55
N LEU A 94 -12.66 -1.41 1.41
CA LEU A 94 -11.29 -1.16 1.90
C LEU A 94 -10.28 -1.08 0.75
N VAL A 95 -10.36 -2.01 -0.21
CA VAL A 95 -9.47 -1.99 -1.38
C VAL A 95 -9.77 -0.78 -2.26
N CYS A 96 -11.05 -0.50 -2.54
CA CYS A 96 -11.43 0.67 -3.33
C CYS A 96 -10.99 1.98 -2.66
N SER A 97 -11.15 2.14 -1.34
CA SER A 97 -10.71 3.33 -0.62
C SER A 97 -9.19 3.46 -0.61
N ALA A 98 -8.45 2.35 -0.50
CA ALA A 98 -6.99 2.36 -0.61
C ALA A 98 -6.53 2.76 -2.00
N VAL A 99 -7.15 2.25 -3.07
CA VAL A 99 -6.81 2.61 -4.45
C VAL A 99 -7.13 4.08 -4.73
N VAL A 100 -8.35 4.52 -4.39
CA VAL A 100 -8.76 5.93 -4.59
C VAL A 100 -7.90 6.86 -3.75
N GLY A 101 -7.65 6.52 -2.48
CA GLY A 101 -6.77 7.26 -1.59
C GLY A 101 -5.36 7.37 -2.15
N MET A 102 -4.79 6.26 -2.64
CA MET A 102 -3.45 6.22 -3.24
C MET A 102 -3.36 7.15 -4.46
N LEU A 103 -4.36 7.12 -5.34
CA LEU A 103 -4.39 7.94 -6.55
C LEU A 103 -4.56 9.43 -6.25
N VAL A 104 -5.52 9.77 -5.38
CA VAL A 104 -5.82 11.17 -5.03
C VAL A 104 -4.67 11.78 -4.23
N ALA A 105 -4.21 11.11 -3.17
CA ALA A 105 -3.12 11.59 -2.36
C ALA A 105 -1.83 11.66 -3.18
N GLY A 106 -1.51 10.61 -3.95
CA GLY A 106 -0.35 10.57 -4.86
C GLY A 106 -0.30 11.75 -5.82
N TYR A 107 -1.40 12.03 -6.51
CA TYR A 107 -1.50 13.17 -7.43
C TYR A 107 -1.33 14.52 -6.74
N LEU A 108 -1.97 14.71 -5.58
CA LEU A 108 -1.91 15.98 -4.85
C LEU A 108 -0.51 16.24 -4.29
N THR A 109 0.13 15.25 -3.67
CA THR A 109 1.50 15.41 -3.17
C THR A 109 2.50 15.58 -4.31
N ASP A 110 2.31 14.90 -5.44
CA ASP A 110 3.17 15.09 -6.62
C ASP A 110 3.15 16.53 -7.12
N LYS A 111 1.96 17.15 -7.23
CA LYS A 111 1.87 18.58 -7.56
C LYS A 111 2.56 19.49 -6.55
N VAL A 112 2.44 19.19 -5.26
CA VAL A 112 3.12 19.98 -4.21
C VAL A 112 4.63 19.87 -4.33
N PHE A 113 5.17 18.67 -4.54
CA PHE A 113 6.61 18.47 -4.69
C PHE A 113 7.15 19.13 -5.96
N ILE A 114 6.47 18.99 -7.10
CA ILE A 114 6.84 19.65 -8.36
C ILE A 114 6.83 21.17 -8.21
N SER A 115 5.84 21.73 -7.49
CA SER A 115 5.74 23.19 -7.29
C SER A 115 6.81 23.79 -6.35
N ARG A 116 7.44 22.97 -5.50
CA ARG A 116 8.38 23.43 -4.47
C ARG A 116 9.85 23.14 -4.78
N TRP A 117 10.12 22.26 -5.73
CA TRP A 117 11.47 21.84 -6.11
C TRP A 117 11.63 21.92 -7.64
N PRO A 118 11.80 23.13 -8.21
CA PRO A 118 12.23 23.30 -9.59
C PRO A 118 13.64 22.73 -9.83
#